data_AF-A0AAU5JX94-F1
#
_entry.id   AF-A0AAU5JX94-F1
#
_cell.length_a   1.000
_cell.length_b   1.000
_cell.length_c   1.000
_cell.angle_alpha   90.00
_cell.angle_beta   90.00
_cell.angle_gamma   90.00
#
_symmetry.space_group_name_H-M   'P 1'
#
loop_
_entity.id
_entity.type
_entity.pdbx_description
1 polymer ?
#
loop_
_entity_poly.entity_id
_entity_poly.type
_entity_poly.pdbx_seq_one_letter_code
_entity_poly.pdbx_strand_id
1 'polypeptide(L)' 'MSREEAIPLVQRLMSPETPDEESSEILAVLQRGLACPHIGDYIYWNPDPEPTAEKIVDRAMAYEPIAL' A
#
# COMPACT_ATOMS: atom_id res chain seq x y z
N MET A 1 -8.53 -6.68 5.86
CA MET A 1 -7.18 -7.29 5.86
C MET A 1 -6.44 -6.83 7.10
N SER A 2 -5.61 -7.69 7.70
CA SER A 2 -4.80 -7.32 8.87
C SER A 2 -3.49 -6.62 8.46
N ARG A 3 -2.86 -5.93 9.41
CA ARG A 3 -1.54 -5.29 9.22
C ARG A 3 -0.48 -6.31 8.79
N GLU A 4 -0.46 -7.47 9.44
CA GLU A 4 0.54 -8.53 9.21
C GLU A 4 0.42 -9.15 7.82
N GLU A 5 -0.80 -9.20 7.26
CA GLU A 5 -1.03 -9.63 5.87
C GLU A 5 -0.65 -8.55 4.84
N ALA A 6 -0.85 -7.27 5.20
CA ALA A 6 -0.60 -6.14 4.30
C ALA A 6 0.88 -5.82 4.11
N ILE A 7 1.69 -5.93 5.18
CA ILE A 7 3.13 -5.61 5.16
C ILE A 7 3.90 -6.38 4.07
N PRO A 8 3.83 -7.72 3.96
CA PRO A 8 4.60 -8.44 2.95
C PRO A 8 4.17 -8.09 1.52
N LEU A 9 2.89 -7.74 1.31
CA LEU A 9 2.39 -7.29 0.02
C LEU A 9 2.95 -5.90 -0.36
N VAL A 10 3.00 -4.98 0.60
CA VAL A 10 3.64 -3.66 0.38
C VAL A 10 5.14 -3.81 0.16
N GLN A 11 5.83 -4.67 0.92
CA GLN A 11 7.25 -4.97 0.69
C GLN A 11 7.49 -5.52 -0.71
N ARG A 12 6.59 -6.38 -1.21
CA ARG A 12 6.65 -6.89 -2.58
C ARG A 12 6.52 -5.74 -3.59
N LEU A 13 5.57 -4.83 -3.42
CA LEU A 13 5.40 -3.65 -4.29
C LEU A 13 6.57 -2.67 -4.26
N MET A 14 7.30 -2.58 -3.15
CA MET A 14 8.49 -1.75 -3.02
C MET A 14 9.73 -2.36 -3.70
N SER A 15 9.70 -3.66 -4.03
CA SER A 15 10.80 -4.31 -4.73
C SER A 15 10.79 -3.94 -6.21
N PRO A 16 11.93 -3.48 -6.79
CA PRO A 16 12.03 -3.18 -8.22
C PRO A 16 11.92 -4.43 -9.11
N GLU A 17 11.99 -5.63 -8.53
CA GLU A 17 11.88 -6.90 -9.26
C GLU A 17 10.43 -7.37 -9.44
N THR A 18 9.46 -6.66 -8.88
CA THR A 18 8.05 -7.04 -8.99
C THR A 18 7.52 -6.63 -10.37
N PRO A 19 7.01 -7.58 -11.17
CA PRO A 19 6.42 -7.28 -12.48
C PRO A 19 5.22 -6.34 -12.36
N ASP A 20 4.96 -5.53 -13.40
CA ASP A 20 3.82 -4.60 -13.42
C ASP A 20 2.46 -5.30 -13.26
N GLU A 21 2.31 -6.50 -13.83
CA GLU A 21 1.10 -7.32 -13.73
C GLU A 21 0.86 -7.74 -12.27
N GLU A 22 1.89 -8.33 -11.63
CA GLU A 22 1.86 -8.71 -10.22
C GLU A 22 1.62 -7.48 -9.32
N SER A 23 2.26 -6.36 -9.65
CA SER A 23 2.10 -5.11 -8.91
C SER A 23 0.66 -4.62 -8.95
N SER A 24 0.03 -4.64 -10.13
CA SER A 24 -1.35 -4.23 -10.30
C SER A 24 -2.33 -5.10 -9.50
N GLU A 25 -2.09 -6.41 -9.48
CA GLU A 25 -2.91 -7.36 -8.70
C GLU A 25 -2.77 -7.13 -7.19
N ILE A 26 -1.53 -7.00 -6.70
CA ILE A 26 -1.26 -6.73 -5.28
C ILE A 26 -1.89 -5.40 -4.87
N LEU A 27 -1.77 -4.36 -5.69
CA LEU A 27 -2.34 -3.04 -5.41
C LEU A 27 -3.86 -3.12 -5.28
N ALA A 28 -4.53 -3.85 -6.18
CA ALA A 28 -5.98 -4.03 -6.14
C ALA A 28 -6.45 -4.84 -4.91
N VAL A 29 -5.63 -5.80 -4.44
CA VAL A 29 -5.89 -6.54 -3.19
C VAL A 29 -5.75 -5.61 -1.98
N LEU A 30 -4.68 -4.80 -1.94
CA LEU A 30 -4.42 -3.85 -0.85
C LEU A 30 -5.52 -2.77 -0.74
N GLN A 31 -5.93 -2.18 -1.87
CA GLN A 31 -6.98 -1.17 -1.91
C GLN A 31 -8.31 -1.70 -1.33
N ARG A 32 -8.71 -2.91 -1.74
CA ARG A 32 -9.92 -3.56 -1.22
C ARG A 32 -9.76 -4.00 0.24
N GLY A 33 -8.59 -4.53 0.60
CA GLY A 33 -8.32 -5.09 1.91
C GLY A 33 -8.20 -4.05 3.03
N LEU A 34 -7.68 -2.85 2.71
CA LEU A 34 -7.52 -1.72 3.64
C LEU A 34 -8.60 -0.65 3.49
N ALA A 35 -9.52 -0.80 2.53
CA ALA A 35 -10.49 0.23 2.16
C ALA A 35 -9.86 1.59 1.83
N CYS A 36 -8.59 1.59 1.37
CA CYS A 36 -7.81 2.77 1.07
C CYS A 36 -7.48 2.82 -0.43
N PRO A 37 -8.20 3.65 -1.24
CA PRO A 37 -7.94 3.76 -2.67
C PRO A 37 -6.57 4.36 -3.00
N HIS A 38 -6.03 5.19 -2.10
CA HIS A 38 -4.80 5.97 -2.31
C HIS A 38 -3.50 5.25 -1.88
N ILE A 39 -3.54 3.95 -1.60
CA ILE A 39 -2.35 3.25 -1.10
C ILE A 39 -1.17 3.27 -2.09
N GLY A 40 -1.46 3.26 -3.40
CA GLY A 40 -0.42 3.39 -4.43
C GLY A 40 0.35 4.70 -4.33
N ASP A 41 -0.34 5.80 -3.98
CA ASP A 41 0.29 7.11 -3.79
C ASP A 41 1.27 7.07 -2.61
N TYR A 42 0.97 6.31 -1.56
CA TYR A 42 1.84 6.16 -0.40
C TYR A 42 3.09 5.32 -0.68
N ILE A 43 3.05 4.46 -1.71
CA ILE A 43 4.17 3.61 -2.11
C ILE A 43 5.08 4.37 -3.09
N TYR A 44 4.50 4.95 -4.14
CA TYR A 44 5.26 5.49 -5.27
C TYR A 44 5.51 7.01 -5.18
N TRP A 45 4.67 7.75 -4.46
CA TRP A 45 4.75 9.21 -4.30
C TRP A 45 4.92 9.62 -2.83
N ASN A 46 5.59 8.79 -2.04
CA ASN A 46 5.82 9.11 -0.64
C ASN A 46 6.76 10.32 -0.48
N PRO A 47 6.38 11.35 0.29
CA PRO A 47 7.29 12.46 0.60
C PRO A 47 8.41 12.08 1.57
N ASP A 48 8.26 10.99 2.34
CA ASP A 48 9.35 10.46 3.17
C ASP A 48 10.46 9.86 2.28
N PRO A 49 11.74 10.17 2.54
CA PRO A 49 12.86 9.68 1.72
C PRO A 49 13.13 8.19 1.88
N GLU A 50 12.72 7.59 3.01
CA GLU A 50 12.86 6.17 3.30
C GLU A 50 11.56 5.62 3.88
N PRO A 51 10.52 5.44 3.06
CA PRO A 51 9.26 4.91 3.52
C PRO A 51 9.43 3.42 3.84
N THR A 52 8.95 2.99 5.00
CA THR A 52 8.89 1.56 5.34
C THR A 52 7.51 1.01 5.01
N ALA A 53 7.44 -0.27 4.64
CA ALA A 53 6.17 -0.94 4.38
C ALA A 53 5.20 -0.82 5.57
N GLU A 54 5.72 -0.90 6.79
CA GLU A 54 4.97 -0.68 8.02
C GLU A 54 4.30 0.70 8.07
N LYS A 55 5.05 1.79 7.83
CA LYS A 55 4.50 3.15 7.83
C LYS A 55 3.44 3.35 6.75
N ILE A 56 3.65 2.73 5.58
CA ILE A 56 2.68 2.79 4.48
C ILE A 56 1.38 2.10 4.86
N VAL A 57 1.47 0.89 5.44
CA VAL A 57 0.30 0.14 5.91
C VAL A 57 -0.41 0.89 7.03
N ASP A 58 0.33 1.41 8.01
CA ASP A 58 -0.24 2.17 9.12
C ASP A 58 -0.99 3.41 8.61
N ARG A 59 -0.42 4.12 7.63
CA ARG A 59 -1.06 5.26 6.97
C ARG A 59 -2.31 4.85 6.20
N ALA A 60 -2.27 3.74 5.47
CA ALA A 60 -3.41 3.23 4.72
C ALA A 60 -4.52 2.70 5.62
N MET A 61 -4.21 2.13 6.78
CA MET A 61 -5.20 1.70 7.77
C MET A 61 -5.83 2.87 8.52
N ALA A 62 -5.09 3.98 8.68
CA ALA A 62 -5.60 5.22 9.23
C ALA A 62 -6.38 6.07 8.20
N TYR A 63 -6.52 5.59 6.97
CA TYR A 63 -7.29 6.30 5.94
C TYR A 63 -8.78 6.30 6.31
N GLU A 64 -9.33 7.50 6.53
CA GLU A 64 -10.76 7.72 6.67
C GLU A 64 -11.30 8.35 5.38
N PRO A 65 -12.27 7.70 4.71
CA PRO A 65 -12.93 8.31 3.56
C PRO A 65 -13.55 9.65 3.97
N ILE A 66 -13.15 10.72 3.32
CA ILE A 66 -13.83 12.01 3.48
C ILE A 66 -15.19 11.85 2.80
N ALA A 67 -16.28 12.04 3.55
CA ALA A 67 -17.60 12.18 2.96
C ALA A 67 -17.61 13.47 2.12
N LEU A 68 -17.53 13.32 0.81
CA LEU A 68 -17.64 14.40 -0.17
C LEU A 68 -19.10 14.79 -0.41
#